data_AF-A0A1Y4ACI1-F1
#
_entry.id   AF-A0A1Y4ACI1-F1
#
_cell.length_a   1.000
_cell.length_b   1.000
_cell.length_c   1.000
_cell.angle_alpha   90.00
_cell.angle_beta   90.00
_cell.angle_gamma   90.00
#
_symmetry.space_group_name_H-M   'P 1'
#
loop_
_entity.id
_entity.type
_entity.pdbx_description
1 polymer ?
#
loop_
_entity_poly.entity_id
_entity_poly.type
_entity_poly.pdbx_seq_one_letter_code
_entity_poly.pdbx_strand_id
1 'polypeptide(L)'
;MKTRILIAAALTAALLTAALPASALFLDQEETSPTVLDVVKNGMATETIAFQSSDFVVEGEGALDAIVITQLPQEGVLTLGGQMVGEGDVIAMTAVDGLRFTPSVTPTALETSFTFQPLFAGGEPGQEVGVEVHLLTEANGAPVAENLELSTYKNVAVTDRFSAVDPEGDLLTYRLVKKPARGSVTIGEDGQFVYTPYENKTGKDSFTYIAMDTVGNASDPATVKVKIEKPDTKVTYADLSGHPAHKAAIRLAEEGVFVGECMGGEYFFQPDAAVTRSEFVAMAMNAAGVESLEGVSRTGFADDESIPTWAKPYVSSALKCGLVQGTTDDEGRVVFRADDSITTAEAAVLLDRVLSVTDVDAQTFAADAPAWAAQSAANLSTCGVLPAEAGLTETLTRGEAAQLLCAALDLLDSRDTGWF
;
A
#
# COMPACT_ATOMS: atom_id res chain seq x y z
N MET A 1 54.20 -33.87 68.83
CA MET A 1 54.61 -32.64 68.13
C MET A 1 53.49 -32.24 67.17
N LYS A 2 53.19 -30.93 67.13
CA LYS A 2 52.16 -30.23 66.33
C LYS A 2 52.17 -30.72 64.85
N THR A 3 51.08 -30.85 64.07
CA THR A 3 50.07 -29.86 63.64
C THR A 3 49.02 -30.65 62.80
N ARG A 4 47.71 -30.71 63.12
CA ARG A 4 46.55 -30.02 62.45
C ARG A 4 46.52 -30.20 60.90
N ILE A 5 45.47 -30.68 60.20
CA ILE A 5 44.02 -30.35 60.24
C ILE A 5 43.17 -31.40 59.46
N LEU A 6 41.91 -31.57 59.88
CA LEU A 6 40.82 -32.33 59.26
C LEU A 6 40.33 -31.76 57.91
N ILE A 7 39.86 -32.62 57.01
CA ILE A 7 38.78 -32.30 56.06
C ILE A 7 37.74 -33.44 56.12
N ALA A 8 36.51 -33.07 56.46
CA ALA A 8 35.32 -33.93 56.52
C ALA A 8 34.38 -33.60 55.36
N ALA A 9 33.72 -34.63 54.86
CA ALA A 9 32.92 -34.64 53.65
C ALA A 9 31.51 -34.03 53.82
N ALA A 10 31.09 -33.38 52.73
CA ALA A 10 29.75 -33.34 52.12
C ALA A 10 28.49 -33.31 53.00
N LEU A 11 27.72 -32.23 52.86
CA LEU A 11 26.26 -32.32 52.82
C LEU A 11 25.69 -31.27 51.84
N THR A 12 24.80 -31.73 50.98
CA THR A 12 24.09 -31.04 49.90
C THR A 12 23.05 -30.04 50.41
N ALA A 13 23.01 -28.84 49.82
CA ALA A 13 21.86 -27.93 49.86
C ALA A 13 21.59 -27.41 48.44
N ALA A 14 20.40 -27.70 47.92
CA ALA A 14 19.91 -27.21 46.63
C ALA A 14 19.47 -25.74 46.78
N LEU A 15 19.97 -24.86 45.93
CA LEU A 15 19.54 -23.47 45.80
C LEU A 15 19.04 -23.25 44.37
N LEU A 16 17.77 -22.86 44.27
CA LEU A 16 17.09 -22.37 43.06
C LEU A 16 17.91 -21.24 42.42
N THR A 17 18.31 -21.41 41.16
CA THR A 17 18.69 -20.29 40.29
C THR A 17 17.51 -19.97 39.38
N ALA A 18 16.89 -18.81 39.58
CA ALA A 18 15.97 -18.23 38.62
C ALA A 18 16.77 -17.88 37.35
N ALA A 19 16.45 -18.55 36.24
CA ALA A 19 16.87 -18.12 34.91
C ALA A 19 15.94 -16.99 34.47
N LEU A 20 16.48 -15.78 34.31
CA LEU A 20 15.82 -14.72 33.55
C LEU A 20 15.98 -15.08 32.05
N PRO A 21 14.92 -15.00 31.22
CA PRO A 21 15.09 -15.19 29.79
C PRO A 21 15.93 -14.05 29.22
N ALA A 22 17.02 -14.43 28.55
CA ALA A 22 17.81 -13.53 27.73
C ALA A 22 16.98 -13.14 26.50
N SER A 23 16.33 -11.98 26.58
CA SER A 23 15.79 -11.26 25.43
C SER A 23 16.02 -9.77 25.66
N ALA A 24 17.28 -9.40 25.80
CA ALA A 24 17.75 -8.09 25.37
C ALA A 24 18.27 -8.29 23.95
N LEU A 25 17.36 -8.21 22.98
CA LEU A 25 17.74 -7.90 21.59
C LEU A 25 18.32 -6.48 21.65
N PHE A 26 19.65 -6.41 21.71
CA PHE A 26 20.36 -5.23 21.26
C PHE A 26 20.01 -5.06 19.79
N LEU A 27 19.18 -4.08 19.46
CA LEU A 27 19.28 -3.43 18.16
C LEU A 27 20.63 -2.72 18.17
N ASP A 28 21.68 -3.41 17.71
CA ASP A 28 22.62 -2.70 16.87
C ASP A 28 21.78 -2.30 15.66
N GLN A 29 21.48 -1.00 15.53
CA GLN A 29 21.30 -0.47 14.20
C GLN A 29 22.62 -0.80 13.50
N GLU A 30 22.63 -1.76 12.57
CA GLU A 30 23.73 -1.82 11.61
C GLU A 30 23.83 -0.40 11.04
N GLU A 31 24.88 0.33 11.41
CA GLU A 31 25.28 1.53 10.68
C GLU A 31 25.58 1.05 9.27
N THR A 32 24.57 1.12 8.41
CA THR A 32 24.71 0.76 7.01
C THR A 32 25.76 1.69 6.43
N SER A 33 26.87 1.11 5.96
CA SER A 33 27.91 1.88 5.28
C SER A 33 27.25 2.70 4.16
N PRO A 34 27.68 3.96 3.97
CA PRO A 34 27.07 4.79 2.95
C PRO A 34 27.24 4.15 1.58
N THR A 35 26.22 4.26 0.74
CA THR A 35 26.20 3.77 -0.63
C THR A 35 25.80 4.89 -1.57
N VAL A 36 26.14 4.77 -2.85
CA VAL A 36 25.66 5.68 -3.89
C VAL A 36 24.69 4.89 -4.76
N LEU A 37 23.56 5.50 -5.10
CA LEU A 37 22.58 4.89 -6.00
C LEU A 37 23.10 4.86 -7.44
N ASP A 38 22.66 3.86 -8.20
CA ASP A 38 22.89 3.86 -9.65
C ASP A 38 22.32 5.13 -10.27
N VAL A 39 23.07 5.67 -11.23
CA VAL A 39 22.74 6.92 -11.91
C VAL A 39 22.18 6.57 -13.27
N VAL A 40 20.98 7.05 -13.57
CA VAL A 40 20.41 6.98 -14.92
C VAL A 40 20.30 8.41 -15.43
N LYS A 41 20.79 8.66 -16.63
CA LYS A 41 20.71 9.96 -17.29
C LYS A 41 20.22 9.77 -18.71
N ASN A 42 19.54 10.78 -19.24
CA ASN A 42 19.21 10.83 -20.65
C ASN A 42 19.64 12.17 -21.26
N GLY A 43 19.68 12.18 -22.58
CA GLY A 43 19.79 13.38 -23.37
C GLY A 43 19.80 13.07 -24.86
N MET A 44 19.64 14.10 -25.69
CA MET A 44 19.61 13.92 -27.14
C MET A 44 20.92 13.30 -27.63
N ALA A 45 20.84 12.32 -28.53
CA ALA A 45 22.01 11.62 -29.10
C ALA A 45 23.00 12.56 -29.83
N THR A 46 22.61 13.79 -30.12
CA THR A 46 23.42 14.82 -30.79
C THR A 46 23.99 15.88 -29.85
N GLU A 47 23.67 15.81 -28.56
CA GLU A 47 24.01 16.85 -27.59
C GLU A 47 24.93 16.32 -26.50
N THR A 48 25.69 17.23 -25.89
CA THR A 48 26.51 16.88 -24.72
C THR A 48 25.63 16.81 -23.49
N ILE A 49 25.69 15.70 -22.78
CA ILE A 49 24.94 15.44 -21.55
C ILE A 49 25.79 15.88 -20.36
N ALA A 50 25.20 16.67 -19.47
CA ALA A 50 25.87 17.19 -18.29
C ALA A 50 25.46 16.43 -17.03
N PHE A 51 26.46 16.16 -16.18
CA PHE A 51 26.26 15.63 -14.84
C PHE A 51 26.34 16.76 -13.81
N GLN A 52 25.58 16.59 -12.73
CA GLN A 52 25.55 17.48 -11.58
C GLN A 52 25.75 16.66 -10.30
N SER A 53 26.20 17.30 -9.23
CA SER A 53 26.38 16.64 -7.94
C SER A 53 25.10 15.99 -7.42
N SER A 54 23.93 16.53 -7.77
CA SER A 54 22.62 15.98 -7.43
C SER A 54 22.31 14.65 -8.12
N ASP A 55 23.00 14.29 -9.20
CA ASP A 55 22.85 13.00 -9.87
C ASP A 55 23.45 11.86 -9.04
N PHE A 56 24.40 12.15 -8.13
CA PHE A 56 25.11 11.17 -7.31
C PHE A 56 24.52 11.10 -5.90
N VAL A 57 23.36 10.43 -5.78
CA VAL A 57 22.59 10.34 -4.54
C VAL A 57 23.23 9.35 -3.56
N VAL A 58 23.57 9.81 -2.36
CA VAL A 58 24.11 8.98 -1.27
C VAL A 58 22.98 8.49 -0.36
N GLU A 59 22.95 7.20 -0.07
CA GLU A 59 22.16 6.60 1.00
C GLU A 59 23.04 6.29 2.22
N GLY A 60 22.48 6.43 3.43
CA GLY A 60 23.22 6.23 4.68
C GLY A 60 23.89 7.50 5.20
N GLU A 61 24.63 7.37 6.30
CA GLU A 61 25.38 8.48 6.88
C GLU A 61 26.79 8.54 6.25
N GLY A 62 27.02 9.53 5.40
CA GLY A 62 28.32 9.75 4.78
C GLY A 62 28.26 10.84 3.71
N ALA A 63 29.37 11.56 3.53
CA ALA A 63 29.52 12.48 2.42
C ALA A 63 30.35 11.81 1.33
N LEU A 64 29.91 11.92 0.08
CA LEU A 64 30.70 11.52 -1.09
C LEU A 64 31.73 12.62 -1.39
N ASP A 65 33.01 12.31 -1.29
CA ASP A 65 34.10 13.27 -1.53
C ASP A 65 34.53 13.28 -3.00
N ALA A 66 34.58 12.10 -3.63
CA ALA A 66 34.99 11.92 -5.02
C ALA A 66 34.43 10.64 -5.63
N ILE A 67 34.54 10.54 -6.96
CA ILE A 67 34.31 9.32 -7.73
C ILE A 67 35.59 8.96 -8.50
N VAL A 68 35.89 7.66 -8.60
CA VAL A 68 36.99 7.15 -9.43
C VAL A 68 36.40 6.43 -10.62
N ILE A 69 36.65 6.88 -11.84
CA ILE A 69 36.14 6.21 -13.04
C ILE A 69 36.82 4.86 -13.18
N THR A 70 36.04 3.78 -13.25
CA THR A 70 36.57 2.40 -13.32
C THR A 70 36.33 1.75 -14.67
N GLN A 71 35.30 2.19 -15.40
CA GLN A 71 35.03 1.80 -16.77
C GLN A 71 34.53 3.00 -17.57
N LEU A 72 34.96 3.17 -18.82
CA LEU A 72 34.49 4.23 -19.72
C LEU A 72 33.28 3.81 -20.57
N PRO A 73 32.49 4.78 -21.08
CA PRO A 73 31.38 4.48 -21.98
C PRO A 73 31.84 4.04 -23.37
N GLN A 74 31.04 3.20 -24.04
CA GLN A 74 31.34 2.69 -25.39
C GLN A 74 30.83 3.63 -26.49
N GLU A 75 29.71 4.32 -26.27
CA GLU A 75 29.06 5.17 -27.29
C GLU A 75 29.41 6.66 -27.16
N GLY A 76 30.59 6.99 -26.63
CA GLY A 76 31.04 8.37 -26.52
C GLY A 76 32.25 8.55 -25.62
N VAL A 77 32.47 9.78 -25.16
CA VAL A 77 33.61 10.14 -24.30
C VAL A 77 33.18 10.98 -23.11
N LEU A 78 33.86 10.78 -21.98
CA LEU A 78 33.75 11.64 -20.80
C LEU A 78 34.78 12.76 -20.86
N THR A 79 34.37 13.97 -20.48
CA THR A 79 35.27 15.11 -20.30
C THR A 79 34.96 15.87 -19.02
N LEU A 80 36.00 16.45 -18.42
CA LEU A 80 35.91 17.33 -17.25
C LEU A 80 36.61 18.64 -17.57
N GLY A 81 35.88 19.75 -17.59
CA GLY A 81 36.44 21.04 -18.00
C GLY A 81 37.05 21.04 -19.41
N GLY A 82 36.56 20.17 -20.30
CA GLY A 82 37.07 19.99 -21.67
C GLY A 82 38.28 19.06 -21.82
N GLN A 83 38.80 18.49 -20.73
CA GLN A 83 39.85 17.46 -20.77
C GLN A 83 39.22 16.07 -20.77
N MET A 84 39.74 15.13 -21.56
CA MET A 84 39.28 13.75 -21.56
C MET A 84 39.50 13.11 -20.18
N VAL A 85 38.51 12.38 -19.70
CA VAL A 85 38.56 11.57 -18.49
C VAL A 85 38.88 10.13 -18.88
N GLY A 86 39.83 9.51 -18.19
CA GLY A 86 40.25 8.13 -18.35
C GLY A 86 39.88 7.23 -17.16
N GLU A 87 40.04 5.92 -17.33
CA GLU A 87 39.94 4.98 -16.21
C GLU A 87 41.04 5.26 -15.16
N GLY A 88 40.66 5.24 -13.89
CA GLY A 88 41.49 5.59 -12.74
C GLY A 88 41.47 7.08 -12.38
N ASP A 89 40.86 7.94 -13.19
CA ASP A 89 40.77 9.37 -12.86
C ASP A 89 39.84 9.60 -11.67
N VAL A 90 40.30 10.45 -10.75
CA VAL A 90 39.57 10.83 -9.53
C VAL A 90 38.92 12.19 -9.77
N ILE A 91 37.59 12.24 -9.67
CA ILE A 91 36.80 13.45 -9.83
C ILE A 91 36.23 13.83 -8.47
N ALA A 92 36.70 14.94 -7.89
CA ALA A 92 36.14 15.47 -6.65
C ALA A 92 34.69 15.91 -6.86
N MET A 93 33.82 15.70 -5.87
CA MET A 93 32.42 16.12 -5.94
C MET A 93 32.25 17.63 -6.08
N THR A 94 33.24 18.43 -5.65
CA THR A 94 33.28 19.88 -5.91
C THR A 94 33.50 20.25 -7.37
N ALA A 95 33.92 19.30 -8.22
CA ALA A 95 34.19 19.49 -9.65
C ALA A 95 33.22 18.69 -10.54
N VAL A 96 32.41 17.79 -9.99
CA VAL A 96 31.59 16.85 -10.77
C VAL A 96 30.55 17.55 -11.64
N ASP A 97 30.09 18.75 -11.25
CA ASP A 97 29.22 19.62 -12.07
C ASP A 97 29.84 20.02 -13.41
N GLY A 98 31.16 19.80 -13.59
CA GLY A 98 31.89 19.98 -14.84
C GLY A 98 32.03 18.71 -15.70
N LEU A 99 31.60 17.54 -15.20
CA LEU A 99 31.65 16.27 -15.92
C LEU A 99 30.61 16.26 -17.04
N ARG A 100 31.03 15.89 -18.24
CA ARG A 100 30.22 15.89 -19.45
C ARG A 100 30.42 14.57 -20.19
N PHE A 101 29.34 14.02 -20.74
CA PHE A 101 29.39 12.95 -21.72
C PHE A 101 29.04 13.50 -23.10
N THR A 102 29.90 13.24 -24.09
CA THR A 102 29.64 13.58 -25.48
C THR A 102 29.43 12.30 -26.28
N PRO A 103 28.22 12.06 -26.84
CA PRO A 103 27.95 10.89 -27.67
C PRO A 103 28.87 10.82 -28.90
N SER A 104 29.11 9.60 -29.36
CA SER A 104 29.69 9.34 -30.68
C SER A 104 28.82 9.96 -31.78
N VAL A 105 29.44 10.42 -32.87
CA VAL A 105 28.72 11.06 -33.99
C VAL A 105 27.68 10.13 -34.64
N THR A 106 27.87 8.83 -34.51
CA THR A 106 26.93 7.80 -34.99
C THR A 106 26.96 6.64 -33.99
N PRO A 107 26.21 6.74 -32.88
CA PRO A 107 26.24 5.70 -31.87
C PRO A 107 25.60 4.42 -32.41
N THR A 108 26.12 3.26 -32.02
CA THR A 108 25.61 1.96 -32.49
C THR A 108 24.49 1.39 -31.62
N ALA A 109 24.36 1.92 -30.39
CA ALA A 109 23.26 1.68 -29.46
C ALA A 109 22.68 3.00 -28.94
N LEU A 110 21.41 2.97 -28.50
CA LEU A 110 20.75 4.11 -27.84
C LEU A 110 20.95 4.12 -26.32
N GLU A 111 21.75 3.21 -25.80
CA GLU A 111 22.11 3.11 -24.40
C GLU A 111 23.62 2.88 -24.32
N THR A 112 24.27 3.55 -23.37
CA THR A 112 25.66 3.30 -23.01
C THR A 112 25.83 3.47 -21.52
N SER A 113 26.83 2.82 -20.94
CA SER A 113 27.10 2.96 -19.52
C SER A 113 28.58 3.10 -19.22
N PHE A 114 28.88 3.68 -18.07
CA PHE A 114 30.21 3.72 -17.48
C PHE A 114 30.09 3.42 -15.99
N THR A 115 31.19 3.06 -15.33
CA THR A 115 31.16 2.74 -13.89
C THR A 115 32.16 3.59 -13.12
N PHE A 116 31.88 3.79 -11.84
CA PHE A 116 32.80 4.45 -10.92
C PHE A 116 32.81 3.79 -9.55
N GLN A 117 33.91 3.96 -8.84
CA GLN A 117 34.01 3.65 -7.42
C GLN A 117 33.82 4.93 -6.59
N PRO A 118 32.83 4.98 -5.68
CA PRO A 118 32.66 6.08 -4.74
C PRO A 118 33.84 6.16 -3.76
N LEU A 119 34.25 7.37 -3.39
CA LEU A 119 35.16 7.63 -2.28
C LEU A 119 34.45 8.50 -1.25
N PHE A 120 34.17 7.94 -0.07
CA PHE A 120 33.48 8.66 1.00
C PHE A 120 34.46 9.41 1.90
N ALA A 121 33.93 10.38 2.65
CA ALA A 121 34.67 11.11 3.67
C ALA A 121 35.37 10.15 4.63
N GLY A 122 36.71 10.27 4.71
CA GLY A 122 37.58 9.31 5.41
C GLY A 122 38.45 8.46 4.47
N GLY A 123 38.19 8.49 3.16
CA GLY A 123 38.98 7.82 2.12
C GLY A 123 38.60 6.36 1.88
N GLU A 124 37.53 5.87 2.51
CA GLU A 124 37.06 4.51 2.33
C GLU A 124 36.34 4.36 0.97
N PRO A 125 36.73 3.38 0.13
CA PRO A 125 36.08 3.12 -1.14
C PRO A 125 34.71 2.46 -0.94
N GLY A 126 33.71 2.94 -1.67
CA GLY A 126 32.39 2.33 -1.75
C GLY A 126 32.33 1.15 -2.73
N GLN A 127 31.16 0.51 -2.76
CA GLN A 127 30.81 -0.43 -3.82
C GLN A 127 30.76 0.31 -5.18
N GLU A 128 31.23 -0.35 -6.24
CA GLU A 128 31.16 0.19 -7.60
C GLU A 128 29.70 0.45 -8.03
N VAL A 129 29.50 1.56 -8.75
CA VAL A 129 28.18 2.07 -9.16
C VAL A 129 28.14 2.27 -10.66
N GLY A 130 26.99 1.91 -11.26
CA GLY A 130 26.72 2.11 -12.67
C GLY A 130 26.19 3.51 -12.97
N VAL A 131 26.63 4.07 -14.09
CA VAL A 131 25.97 5.21 -14.73
C VAL A 131 25.47 4.77 -16.09
N GLU A 132 24.16 4.72 -16.23
CA GLU A 132 23.47 4.45 -17.49
C GLU A 132 23.10 5.76 -18.17
N VAL A 133 23.33 5.83 -19.48
CA VAL A 133 23.04 7.00 -20.31
C VAL A 133 22.19 6.58 -21.50
N HIS A 134 20.97 7.11 -21.55
CA HIS A 134 20.03 6.91 -22.66
C HIS A 134 20.16 8.04 -23.67
N LEU A 135 20.36 7.66 -24.93
CA LEU A 135 20.56 8.56 -26.06
C LEU A 135 19.23 8.72 -26.81
N LEU A 136 18.54 9.81 -26.53
CA LEU A 136 17.21 10.03 -27.03
C LEU A 136 17.22 10.54 -28.48
N THR A 137 16.27 10.07 -29.27
CA THR A 137 16.00 10.58 -30.63
C THR A 137 15.03 11.76 -30.63
N GLU A 138 14.24 11.89 -29.57
CA GLU A 138 13.32 13.00 -29.30
C GLU A 138 13.35 13.35 -27.80
N ALA A 139 12.83 14.51 -27.41
CA ALA A 139 12.84 14.91 -26.01
C ALA A 139 11.85 14.04 -25.19
N ASN A 140 12.24 13.65 -23.97
CA ASN A 140 11.37 12.95 -23.02
C ASN A 140 10.98 13.87 -21.86
N GLY A 141 9.71 13.88 -21.47
CA GLY A 141 9.22 14.61 -20.33
C GLY A 141 9.56 13.92 -19.01
N ALA A 142 9.64 14.67 -17.92
CA ALA A 142 9.68 14.08 -16.59
C ALA A 142 8.26 13.72 -16.12
N PRO A 143 8.09 12.63 -15.37
CA PRO A 143 6.80 12.30 -14.79
C PRO A 143 6.36 13.33 -13.73
N VAL A 144 5.06 13.37 -13.46
CA VAL A 144 4.45 14.24 -12.44
C VAL A 144 3.84 13.38 -11.35
N ALA A 145 4.45 13.39 -10.15
CA ALA A 145 3.95 12.67 -8.99
C ALA A 145 2.88 13.47 -8.22
N GLU A 146 1.89 12.78 -7.66
CA GLU A 146 0.74 13.40 -6.99
C GLU A 146 0.83 13.30 -5.45
N ASN A 147 0.28 14.29 -4.74
CA ASN A 147 0.21 14.21 -3.28
C ASN A 147 -0.91 13.27 -2.85
N LEU A 148 -0.68 12.50 -1.79
CA LEU A 148 -1.66 11.54 -1.25
C LEU A 148 -1.99 11.85 0.21
N GLU A 149 -3.20 11.46 0.64
CA GLU A 149 -3.63 11.52 2.03
C GLU A 149 -4.16 10.16 2.49
N LEU A 150 -3.64 9.68 3.62
CA LEU A 150 -3.96 8.38 4.18
C LEU A 150 -4.42 8.50 5.63
N SER A 151 -5.31 7.61 6.04
CA SER A 151 -5.63 7.37 7.45
C SER A 151 -5.48 5.89 7.80
N THR A 152 -5.00 5.61 9.00
CA THR A 152 -4.98 4.26 9.58
C THR A 152 -5.10 4.33 11.09
N TYR A 153 -5.36 3.21 11.73
CA TYR A 153 -5.36 3.11 13.19
C TYR A 153 -3.95 2.81 13.73
N LYS A 154 -3.74 3.15 15.01
CA LYS A 154 -2.55 2.78 15.78
C LYS A 154 -2.28 1.28 15.64
N ASN A 155 -1.04 0.93 15.28
CA ASN A 155 -0.56 -0.45 15.07
C ASN A 155 -1.18 -1.19 13.86
N VAL A 156 -1.89 -0.49 12.98
CA VAL A 156 -2.51 -1.09 11.79
C VAL A 156 -1.80 -0.60 10.55
N ALA A 157 -1.19 -1.52 9.82
CA ALA A 157 -0.61 -1.23 8.52
C ALA A 157 -1.72 -0.91 7.50
N VAL A 158 -1.41 -0.02 6.56
CA VAL A 158 -2.29 0.30 5.44
C VAL A 158 -1.51 0.16 4.14
N THR A 159 -2.15 -0.46 3.15
CA THR A 159 -1.63 -0.61 1.80
C THR A 159 -2.28 0.43 0.90
N ASP A 160 -1.48 1.12 0.12
CA ASP A 160 -1.96 2.06 -0.90
C ASP A 160 -1.02 2.04 -2.12
N ARG A 161 -1.24 2.90 -3.11
CA ARG A 161 -0.43 3.02 -4.33
C ARG A 161 0.02 4.45 -4.53
N PHE A 162 1.25 4.62 -5.00
CA PHE A 162 1.70 5.91 -5.49
C PHE A 162 0.92 6.30 -6.74
N SER A 163 0.69 7.60 -6.91
CA SER A 163 0.08 8.16 -8.11
C SER A 163 1.06 9.09 -8.81
N ALA A 164 1.21 8.90 -10.11
CA ALA A 164 1.98 9.75 -10.99
C ALA A 164 1.52 9.57 -12.44
N VAL A 165 1.73 10.59 -13.25
CA VAL A 165 1.45 10.58 -14.70
C VAL A 165 2.71 10.91 -15.45
N ASP A 166 3.01 10.09 -16.45
CA ASP A 166 4.07 10.35 -17.41
C ASP A 166 3.50 10.97 -18.70
N PRO A 167 4.09 12.04 -19.26
CA PRO A 167 3.55 12.68 -20.47
C PRO A 167 3.57 11.78 -21.71
N GLU A 168 4.55 10.88 -21.81
CA GLU A 168 4.73 9.94 -22.92
C GLU A 168 4.02 8.61 -22.65
N GLY A 169 3.58 8.38 -21.40
CA GLY A 169 2.89 7.16 -20.97
C GLY A 169 3.84 6.03 -20.61
N ASP A 170 5.09 6.36 -20.28
CA ASP A 170 6.10 5.39 -19.88
C ASP A 170 5.75 4.70 -18.55
N LEU A 171 6.31 3.50 -18.37
CA LEU A 171 6.22 2.78 -17.10
C LEU A 171 7.01 3.52 -16.02
N LEU A 172 6.44 3.59 -14.81
CA LEU A 172 7.00 4.34 -13.71
C LEU A 172 7.49 3.43 -12.57
N THR A 173 8.64 3.78 -12.04
CA THR A 173 9.16 3.26 -10.76
C THR A 173 9.15 4.34 -9.70
N TYR A 174 9.21 3.95 -8.42
CA TYR A 174 9.05 4.88 -7.30
C TYR A 174 10.14 4.71 -6.25
N ARG A 175 10.53 5.83 -5.64
CA ARG A 175 11.53 5.86 -4.57
C ARG A 175 11.13 6.84 -3.48
N LEU A 176 11.41 6.47 -2.23
CA LEU A 176 11.29 7.39 -1.09
C LEU A 176 12.43 8.40 -1.08
N VAL A 177 12.09 9.67 -0.91
CA VAL A 177 13.07 10.76 -0.71
C VAL A 177 13.23 11.06 0.78
N LYS A 178 12.12 11.10 1.53
CA LYS A 178 12.12 11.32 2.97
C LYS A 178 11.26 10.25 3.64
N LYS A 179 11.86 9.51 4.57
CA LYS A 179 11.15 8.49 5.37
C LYS A 179 10.19 9.13 6.39
N PRO A 180 9.11 8.43 6.78
CA PRO A 180 8.21 8.90 7.83
C PRO A 180 8.90 8.93 9.21
N ALA A 181 8.37 9.73 10.14
CA ALA A 181 8.91 9.84 11.49
C ALA A 181 8.19 8.95 12.51
N ARG A 182 6.98 8.47 12.20
CA ARG A 182 6.14 7.67 13.11
C ARG A 182 5.78 6.30 12.55
N GLY A 183 6.34 5.91 11.42
CA GLY A 183 6.17 4.60 10.81
C GLY A 183 7.26 4.32 9.79
N SER A 184 7.15 3.18 9.13
CA SER A 184 7.98 2.77 8.00
C SER A 184 7.14 2.61 6.75
N VAL A 185 7.78 2.75 5.58
CA VAL A 185 7.17 2.48 4.28
C VAL A 185 7.99 1.42 3.57
N THR A 186 7.30 0.40 3.09
CA THR A 186 7.86 -0.62 2.20
C THR A 186 7.21 -0.46 0.83
N ILE A 187 8.02 -0.22 -0.19
CA ILE A 187 7.54 -0.15 -1.58
C ILE A 187 7.46 -1.59 -2.12
N GLY A 188 6.32 -1.93 -2.70
CA GLY A 188 6.07 -3.18 -3.43
C GLY A 188 6.12 -2.96 -4.94
N GLU A 189 5.61 -3.94 -5.68
CA GLU A 189 5.56 -3.89 -7.14
C GLU A 189 4.54 -2.86 -7.64
N ASP A 190 4.76 -2.40 -8.88
CA ASP A 190 3.87 -1.48 -9.60
C ASP A 190 3.50 -0.20 -8.81
N GLY A 191 4.37 0.28 -7.91
CA GLY A 191 4.10 1.47 -7.10
C GLY A 191 3.14 1.26 -5.92
N GLN A 192 2.76 0.02 -5.61
CA GLN A 192 2.14 -0.29 -4.31
C GLN A 192 3.12 0.05 -3.18
N PHE A 193 2.61 0.48 -2.04
CA PHE A 193 3.40 0.58 -0.81
C PHE A 193 2.57 0.23 0.41
N VAL A 194 3.27 -0.18 1.48
CA VAL A 194 2.67 -0.44 2.79
C VAL A 194 3.25 0.55 3.79
N TYR A 195 2.39 1.37 4.38
CA TYR A 195 2.73 2.19 5.54
C TYR A 195 2.41 1.44 6.84
N THR A 196 3.40 1.25 7.69
CA THR A 196 3.24 0.61 9.00
C THR A 196 3.58 1.60 10.12
N PRO A 197 2.60 2.03 10.92
CA PRO A 197 2.87 2.81 12.14
C PRO A 197 3.85 2.08 13.06
N TYR A 198 4.81 2.80 13.64
CA TYR A 198 5.57 2.26 14.75
C TYR A 198 4.66 2.02 15.96
N GLU A 199 5.09 1.09 16.81
CA GLU A 199 4.27 0.63 17.92
C GLU A 199 3.78 1.80 18.79
N ASN A 200 2.48 1.80 19.04
CA ASN A 200 1.76 2.76 19.85
C ASN A 200 1.80 4.22 19.38
N LYS A 201 2.23 4.51 18.15
CA LYS A 201 2.19 5.87 17.59
C LYS A 201 0.79 6.26 17.14
N THR A 202 0.45 7.53 17.38
CA THR A 202 -0.76 8.20 16.89
C THR A 202 -0.40 9.61 16.39
N GLY A 203 -1.34 10.31 15.75
CA GLY A 203 -1.19 11.67 15.25
C GLY A 203 -0.78 11.74 13.78
N LYS A 204 -0.26 12.90 13.36
CA LYS A 204 0.14 13.15 11.97
C LYS A 204 1.56 12.63 11.70
N ASP A 205 1.75 12.06 10.53
CA ASP A 205 3.04 11.67 9.95
C ASP A 205 3.09 12.05 8.46
N SER A 206 4.27 12.01 7.86
CA SER A 206 4.44 12.35 6.45
C SER A 206 5.74 11.79 5.90
N PHE A 207 5.72 11.39 4.63
CA PHE A 207 6.91 11.00 3.88
C PHE A 207 6.80 11.56 2.45
N THR A 208 7.93 11.59 1.72
CA THR A 208 7.95 12.07 0.33
C THR A 208 8.52 11.03 -0.60
N TYR A 209 8.03 11.02 -1.84
CA TYR A 209 8.45 10.12 -2.89
C TYR A 209 8.63 10.87 -4.21
N ILE A 210 9.31 10.22 -5.15
CA ILE A 210 9.40 10.63 -6.57
C ILE A 210 8.98 9.46 -7.45
N ALA A 211 8.46 9.78 -8.64
CA ALA A 211 8.31 8.84 -9.74
C ALA A 211 9.49 8.99 -10.70
N MET A 212 9.92 7.88 -11.30
CA MET A 212 11.00 7.84 -12.29
C MET A 212 10.54 7.07 -13.51
N ASP A 213 10.76 7.62 -14.70
CA ASP A 213 10.49 6.95 -15.97
C ASP A 213 11.58 5.92 -16.30
N THR A 214 11.41 5.21 -17.42
CA THR A 214 12.35 4.19 -17.88
C THR A 214 13.67 4.77 -18.39
N VAL A 215 13.73 6.08 -18.66
CA VAL A 215 14.91 6.77 -19.21
C VAL A 215 15.62 7.69 -18.20
N GLY A 216 15.24 7.61 -16.92
CA GLY A 216 15.90 8.26 -15.81
C GLY A 216 15.45 9.69 -15.51
N ASN A 217 14.38 10.21 -16.13
CA ASN A 217 13.78 11.44 -15.60
C ASN A 217 13.07 11.15 -14.28
N ALA A 218 13.19 12.10 -13.35
CA ALA A 218 12.54 12.04 -12.04
C ALA A 218 11.56 13.20 -11.89
N SER A 219 10.43 12.93 -11.25
CA SER A 219 9.44 13.94 -10.88
C SER A 219 9.97 14.88 -9.79
N ASP A 220 9.31 16.02 -9.63
CA ASP A 220 9.39 16.76 -8.37
C ASP A 220 8.88 15.86 -7.20
N PRO A 221 9.39 16.04 -5.96
CA PRO A 221 8.94 15.26 -4.82
C PRO A 221 7.46 15.51 -4.48
N ALA A 222 6.68 14.44 -4.37
CA ALA A 222 5.31 14.45 -3.86
C ALA A 222 5.27 14.05 -2.37
N THR A 223 4.27 14.55 -1.65
CA THR A 223 4.07 14.29 -0.21
C THR A 223 2.89 13.35 0.02
N VAL A 224 3.13 12.30 0.81
CA VAL A 224 2.06 11.49 1.42
C VAL A 224 1.87 11.94 2.86
N LYS A 225 0.68 12.43 3.19
CA LYS A 225 0.28 12.75 4.58
C LYS A 225 -0.44 11.58 5.20
N VAL A 226 -0.10 11.23 6.43
CA VAL A 226 -0.71 10.11 7.14
C VAL A 226 -1.32 10.58 8.46
N LYS A 227 -2.57 10.20 8.73
CA LYS A 227 -3.24 10.37 10.02
C LYS A 227 -3.35 9.01 10.72
N ILE A 228 -2.68 8.87 11.86
CA ILE A 228 -2.71 7.67 12.69
C ILE A 228 -3.66 7.88 13.85
N GLU A 229 -4.80 7.21 13.82
CA GLU A 229 -5.91 7.41 14.75
C GLU A 229 -5.89 6.39 15.88
N LYS A 230 -6.52 6.75 16.99
CA LYS A 230 -6.82 5.77 18.05
C LYS A 230 -8.22 5.22 17.76
N PRO A 231 -8.40 3.89 17.74
CA PRO A 231 -9.72 3.35 17.53
C PRO A 231 -10.66 3.72 18.69
N ASP A 232 -11.92 4.01 18.38
CA ASP A 232 -13.03 4.20 19.32
C ASP A 232 -13.79 2.90 19.60
N THR A 233 -13.07 1.79 19.54
CA THR A 233 -13.52 0.48 19.99
C THR A 233 -12.44 -0.17 20.84
N LYS A 234 -12.86 -1.13 21.67
CA LYS A 234 -11.94 -2.00 22.42
C LYS A 234 -11.67 -3.33 21.71
N VAL A 235 -12.33 -3.57 20.58
CA VAL A 235 -12.15 -4.80 19.80
C VAL A 235 -10.78 -4.78 19.13
N THR A 236 -10.05 -5.87 19.29
CA THR A 236 -8.79 -6.15 18.59
C THR A 236 -8.85 -7.59 18.09
N TYR A 237 -8.42 -7.81 16.85
CA TYR A 237 -8.58 -9.11 16.19
C TYR A 237 -7.28 -9.90 16.18
N ALA A 238 -7.37 -11.18 16.55
CA ALA A 238 -6.21 -12.07 16.60
C ALA A 238 -5.74 -12.54 15.21
N ASP A 239 -6.60 -12.42 14.20
CA ASP A 239 -6.45 -13.01 12.86
C ASP A 239 -6.32 -11.98 11.72
N LEU A 240 -6.08 -10.70 12.05
CA LEU A 240 -5.97 -9.61 11.07
C LEU A 240 -4.58 -8.95 11.00
N SER A 241 -3.58 -9.48 11.72
CA SER A 241 -2.22 -8.93 11.63
C SER A 241 -1.68 -9.05 10.20
N GLY A 242 -1.37 -7.91 9.57
CA GLY A 242 -0.90 -7.84 8.18
C GLY A 242 -1.99 -8.04 7.11
N HIS A 243 -3.25 -8.27 7.51
CA HIS A 243 -4.34 -8.47 6.56
C HIS A 243 -4.87 -7.11 6.04
N PRO A 244 -5.11 -6.93 4.72
CA PRO A 244 -5.60 -5.66 4.15
C PRO A 244 -6.92 -5.15 4.76
N ALA A 245 -7.79 -6.06 5.20
CA ALA A 245 -9.07 -5.72 5.83
C ALA A 245 -8.96 -5.24 7.29
N HIS A 246 -7.76 -5.19 7.91
CA HIS A 246 -7.63 -4.90 9.34
C HIS A 246 -8.22 -3.52 9.71
N LYS A 247 -7.88 -2.48 8.96
CA LYS A 247 -8.47 -1.14 9.17
C LYS A 247 -9.99 -1.17 9.06
N ALA A 248 -10.51 -1.79 8.01
CA ALA A 248 -11.94 -1.88 7.76
C ALA A 248 -12.68 -2.63 8.87
N ALA A 249 -12.14 -3.75 9.35
CA ALA A 249 -12.73 -4.53 10.43
C ALA A 249 -12.82 -3.76 11.77
N ILE A 250 -11.82 -2.91 12.07
CA ILE A 250 -11.87 -2.02 13.24
C ILE A 250 -12.97 -0.96 13.04
N ARG A 251 -13.01 -0.33 11.86
CA ARG A 251 -14.03 0.67 11.53
C ARG A 251 -15.44 0.11 11.65
N LEU A 252 -15.70 -1.09 11.12
CA LEU A 252 -17.01 -1.75 11.28
C LEU A 252 -17.36 -2.04 12.74
N ALA A 253 -16.37 -2.34 13.59
CA ALA A 253 -16.60 -2.56 15.01
C ALA A 253 -16.89 -1.27 15.77
N GLU A 254 -16.30 -0.13 15.38
CA GLU A 254 -16.60 1.20 15.92
C GLU A 254 -18.04 1.60 15.63
N GLU A 255 -18.47 1.41 14.38
CA GLU A 255 -19.83 1.73 13.93
C GLU A 255 -20.87 0.68 14.37
N GLY A 256 -20.45 -0.40 15.05
CA GLY A 256 -21.33 -1.47 15.50
C GLY A 256 -21.96 -2.29 14.36
N VAL A 257 -21.39 -2.22 13.15
CA VAL A 257 -21.86 -2.93 11.95
C VAL A 257 -21.54 -4.42 12.04
N PHE A 258 -20.30 -4.76 12.37
CA PHE A 258 -19.84 -6.14 12.50
C PHE A 258 -18.58 -6.25 13.35
N VAL A 259 -18.55 -7.21 14.28
CA VAL A 259 -17.46 -7.39 15.26
C VAL A 259 -16.81 -8.79 15.21
N GLY A 260 -17.26 -9.66 14.29
CA GLY A 260 -16.78 -11.05 14.21
C GLY A 260 -17.22 -11.93 15.38
N GLU A 261 -16.46 -13.00 15.58
CA GLU A 261 -16.69 -13.99 16.63
C GLU A 261 -15.83 -13.70 17.86
N CYS A 262 -16.37 -13.97 19.05
CA CYS A 262 -15.64 -13.84 20.31
C CYS A 262 -15.49 -15.22 20.96
N MET A 263 -14.25 -15.69 21.15
CA MET A 263 -13.94 -16.95 21.79
C MET A 263 -12.98 -16.72 22.95
N GLY A 264 -13.42 -17.00 24.18
CA GLY A 264 -12.57 -16.83 25.37
C GLY A 264 -12.15 -15.38 25.66
N GLY A 265 -12.84 -14.38 25.09
CA GLY A 265 -12.50 -12.96 25.23
C GLY A 265 -11.61 -12.41 24.10
N GLU A 266 -11.15 -13.25 23.19
CA GLU A 266 -10.46 -12.84 21.97
C GLU A 266 -11.44 -12.74 20.80
N TYR A 267 -11.22 -11.77 19.92
CA TYR A 267 -12.06 -11.56 18.75
C TYR A 267 -11.35 -12.10 17.49
N PHE A 268 -12.12 -12.76 16.65
CA PHE A 268 -11.71 -13.32 15.36
C PHE A 268 -12.62 -12.77 14.28
N PHE A 269 -12.05 -12.08 13.31
CA PHE A 269 -12.82 -11.53 12.22
C PHE A 269 -13.16 -12.60 11.18
N GLN A 270 -12.28 -13.58 10.97
CA GLN A 270 -12.28 -14.57 9.90
C GLN A 270 -12.34 -13.90 8.51
N PRO A 271 -11.31 -13.14 8.12
CA PRO A 271 -11.33 -12.35 6.88
C PRO A 271 -11.57 -13.20 5.62
N ASP A 272 -11.09 -14.44 5.58
CA ASP A 272 -11.21 -15.31 4.40
C ASP A 272 -12.54 -16.09 4.32
N ALA A 273 -13.40 -15.98 5.35
CA ALA A 273 -14.70 -16.65 5.34
C ALA A 273 -15.64 -16.00 4.31
N ALA A 274 -16.38 -16.81 3.56
CA ALA A 274 -17.41 -16.28 2.66
C ALA A 274 -18.52 -15.59 3.45
N VAL A 275 -19.10 -14.53 2.88
CA VAL A 275 -20.24 -13.81 3.47
C VAL A 275 -21.52 -14.26 2.81
N THR A 276 -22.53 -14.58 3.62
CA THR A 276 -23.86 -14.93 3.10
C THR A 276 -24.64 -13.68 2.69
N ARG A 277 -25.64 -13.85 1.82
CA ARG A 277 -26.54 -12.76 1.42
C ARG A 277 -27.25 -12.11 2.59
N SER A 278 -27.70 -12.91 3.57
CA SER A 278 -28.37 -12.38 4.76
C SER A 278 -27.45 -11.53 5.64
N GLU A 279 -26.21 -11.96 5.84
CA GLU A 279 -25.19 -11.20 6.60
C GLU A 279 -24.87 -9.89 5.89
N PHE A 280 -24.59 -9.92 4.59
CA PHE A 280 -24.24 -8.70 3.87
C PHE A 280 -25.39 -7.69 3.82
N VAL A 281 -26.64 -8.14 3.65
CA VAL A 281 -27.81 -7.25 3.71
C VAL A 281 -27.93 -6.56 5.06
N ALA A 282 -27.77 -7.31 6.15
CA ALA A 282 -27.80 -6.74 7.49
C ALA A 282 -26.64 -5.74 7.69
N MET A 283 -25.41 -6.08 7.29
CA MET A 283 -24.27 -5.18 7.42
C MET A 283 -24.43 -3.90 6.60
N ALA A 284 -24.84 -3.99 5.34
CA ALA A 284 -25.06 -2.83 4.46
C ALA A 284 -26.17 -1.91 4.97
N MET A 285 -27.27 -2.49 5.48
CA MET A 285 -28.33 -1.70 6.12
C MET A 285 -27.83 -0.96 7.36
N ASN A 286 -27.10 -1.64 8.26
CA ASN A 286 -26.56 -1.01 9.46
C ASN A 286 -25.56 0.09 9.12
N ALA A 287 -24.64 -0.14 8.16
CA ALA A 287 -23.67 0.85 7.72
C ALA A 287 -24.33 2.10 7.13
N ALA A 288 -25.48 1.96 6.46
CA ALA A 288 -26.23 3.07 5.90
C ALA A 288 -27.32 3.63 6.83
N GLY A 289 -27.42 3.16 8.07
CA GLY A 289 -28.43 3.61 9.04
C GLY A 289 -29.88 3.24 8.69
N VAL A 290 -30.09 2.19 7.89
CA VAL A 290 -31.43 1.70 7.54
C VAL A 290 -31.97 0.80 8.66
N GLU A 291 -33.04 1.24 9.32
CA GLU A 291 -33.66 0.50 10.41
C GLU A 291 -34.33 -0.80 9.96
N SER A 292 -34.14 -1.86 10.75
CA SER A 292 -34.85 -3.13 10.58
C SER A 292 -36.23 -3.09 11.23
N LEU A 293 -37.23 -3.68 10.57
CA LEU A 293 -38.59 -3.86 11.07
C LEU A 293 -38.63 -4.78 12.30
N GLU A 294 -39.40 -4.39 13.31
CA GLU A 294 -39.63 -5.21 14.50
C GLU A 294 -40.75 -6.24 14.32
N GLY A 295 -40.70 -7.33 15.09
CA GLY A 295 -41.79 -8.32 15.15
C GLY A 295 -42.03 -9.11 13.86
N VAL A 296 -41.07 -9.12 12.94
CA VAL A 296 -41.18 -9.83 11.65
C VAL A 296 -41.03 -11.34 11.86
N SER A 297 -42.06 -12.10 11.49
CA SER A 297 -42.01 -13.56 11.43
C SER A 297 -42.01 -14.13 10.01
N ARG A 298 -42.36 -13.31 9.00
CA ARG A 298 -42.43 -13.69 7.57
C ARG A 298 -41.94 -12.55 6.68
N THR A 299 -41.14 -12.88 5.68
CA THR A 299 -40.40 -11.92 4.85
C THR A 299 -41.09 -11.50 3.56
N GLY A 300 -41.96 -12.36 3.02
CA GLY A 300 -42.61 -12.16 1.72
C GLY A 300 -41.94 -12.95 0.59
N PHE A 301 -40.76 -13.53 0.82
CA PHE A 301 -40.12 -14.45 -0.11
C PHE A 301 -40.68 -15.87 0.02
N ALA A 302 -40.60 -16.64 -1.07
CA ALA A 302 -41.13 -18.01 -1.11
C ALA A 302 -40.33 -18.99 -0.25
N ASP A 303 -39.04 -18.72 -0.03
CA ASP A 303 -38.12 -19.49 0.81
C ASP A 303 -38.06 -18.98 2.26
N ASP A 304 -39.11 -18.32 2.75
CA ASP A 304 -39.15 -17.74 4.12
C ASP A 304 -38.80 -18.73 5.25
N GLU A 305 -39.03 -20.02 5.04
CA GLU A 305 -38.69 -21.07 6.01
C GLU A 305 -37.19 -21.31 6.13
N SER A 306 -36.39 -21.10 5.07
CA SER A 306 -34.93 -21.21 5.13
C SER A 306 -34.26 -19.93 5.63
N ILE A 307 -34.95 -18.78 5.60
CA ILE A 307 -34.38 -17.51 6.08
C ILE A 307 -34.22 -17.55 7.61
N PRO A 308 -33.00 -17.38 8.15
CA PRO A 308 -32.76 -17.39 9.59
C PRO A 308 -33.61 -16.36 10.32
N THR A 309 -34.12 -16.71 11.52
CA THR A 309 -35.01 -15.83 12.29
C THR A 309 -34.40 -14.45 12.55
N TRP A 310 -33.10 -14.37 12.80
CA TRP A 310 -32.38 -13.12 13.05
C TRP A 310 -32.35 -12.22 11.80
N ALA A 311 -32.35 -12.81 10.60
CA ALA A 311 -32.24 -12.08 9.33
C ALA A 311 -33.58 -11.54 8.83
N LYS A 312 -34.72 -12.12 9.26
CA LYS A 312 -36.05 -11.75 8.77
C LYS A 312 -36.37 -10.25 8.91
N PRO A 313 -36.11 -9.59 10.05
CA PRO A 313 -36.23 -8.12 10.19
C PRO A 313 -35.52 -7.34 9.08
N TYR A 314 -34.26 -7.66 8.81
CA TYR A 314 -33.45 -6.99 7.79
C TYR A 314 -33.97 -7.28 6.38
N VAL A 315 -34.20 -8.55 6.05
CA VAL A 315 -34.68 -8.97 4.73
C VAL A 315 -36.03 -8.34 4.39
N SER A 316 -36.98 -8.32 5.32
CA SER A 316 -38.27 -7.65 5.13
C SER A 316 -38.15 -6.14 4.90
N SER A 317 -37.24 -5.50 5.62
CA SER A 317 -37.01 -4.05 5.51
C SER A 317 -36.36 -3.72 4.18
N ALA A 318 -35.33 -4.48 3.80
CA ALA A 318 -34.66 -4.36 2.53
C ALA A 318 -35.64 -4.58 1.36
N LEU A 319 -36.53 -5.58 1.43
CA LEU A 319 -37.57 -5.78 0.42
C LEU A 319 -38.54 -4.60 0.37
N LYS A 320 -39.03 -4.14 1.53
CA LYS A 320 -39.96 -3.01 1.64
C LYS A 320 -39.37 -1.72 1.06
N CYS A 321 -38.07 -1.49 1.25
CA CYS A 321 -37.35 -0.33 0.73
C CYS A 321 -36.85 -0.51 -0.72
N GLY A 322 -37.08 -1.68 -1.34
CA GLY A 322 -36.61 -1.97 -2.70
C GLY A 322 -35.10 -2.20 -2.83
N LEU A 323 -34.40 -2.37 -1.70
CA LEU A 323 -32.96 -2.65 -1.66
C LEU A 323 -32.66 -4.04 -2.22
N VAL A 324 -33.51 -5.03 -1.89
CA VAL A 324 -33.45 -6.39 -2.42
C VAL A 324 -34.74 -6.76 -3.14
N GLN A 325 -34.63 -7.54 -4.21
CA GLN A 325 -35.76 -7.99 -5.02
C GLN A 325 -35.90 -9.52 -5.05
N GLY A 326 -34.88 -10.25 -4.59
CA GLY A 326 -34.78 -11.70 -4.72
C GLY A 326 -34.45 -12.15 -6.15
N THR A 327 -34.40 -13.46 -6.33
CA THR A 327 -34.22 -14.14 -7.61
C THR A 327 -35.34 -15.13 -7.84
N THR A 328 -35.59 -15.51 -9.09
CA THR A 328 -36.59 -16.53 -9.40
C THR A 328 -35.98 -17.94 -9.25
N ASP A 329 -36.67 -18.84 -8.55
CA ASP A 329 -36.31 -20.26 -8.51
C ASP A 329 -36.82 -21.04 -9.74
N ASP A 330 -36.51 -22.33 -9.82
CA ASP A 330 -36.91 -23.20 -10.95
C ASP A 330 -38.44 -23.32 -11.11
N GLU A 331 -39.21 -22.99 -10.07
CA GLU A 331 -40.67 -23.02 -10.05
C GLU A 331 -41.29 -21.64 -10.38
N GLY A 332 -40.49 -20.63 -10.68
CA GLY A 332 -40.98 -19.28 -10.98
C GLY A 332 -41.28 -18.43 -9.74
N ARG A 333 -40.91 -18.88 -8.54
CA ARG A 333 -41.17 -18.16 -7.28
C ARG A 333 -40.01 -17.23 -6.95
N VAL A 334 -40.31 -16.09 -6.35
CA VAL A 334 -39.30 -15.14 -5.89
C VAL A 334 -38.74 -15.61 -4.55
N VAL A 335 -37.45 -15.91 -4.51
CA VAL A 335 -36.69 -16.40 -3.35
C VAL A 335 -35.54 -15.46 -3.00
N PHE A 336 -35.16 -15.41 -1.73
CA PHE A 336 -34.06 -14.56 -1.24
C PHE A 336 -32.71 -15.29 -1.25
N ARG A 337 -32.70 -16.59 -0.90
CA ARG A 337 -31.53 -17.45 -0.72
C ARG A 337 -30.57 -16.94 0.37
N ALA A 338 -31.04 -16.93 1.61
CA ALA A 338 -30.35 -16.28 2.73
C ALA A 338 -28.90 -16.74 2.98
N ASP A 339 -28.65 -18.04 2.78
CA ASP A 339 -27.38 -18.69 3.13
C ASP A 339 -26.41 -18.83 1.94
N ASP A 340 -26.85 -18.47 0.73
CA ASP A 340 -25.95 -18.44 -0.43
C ASP A 340 -24.90 -17.35 -0.20
N SER A 341 -23.65 -17.62 -0.63
CA SER A 341 -22.59 -16.61 -0.62
C SER A 341 -22.95 -15.47 -1.57
N ILE A 342 -22.77 -14.23 -1.11
CA ILE A 342 -23.04 -13.06 -1.93
C ILE A 342 -21.90 -12.83 -2.93
N THR A 343 -22.25 -12.45 -4.16
CA THR A 343 -21.26 -12.02 -5.15
C THR A 343 -20.96 -10.53 -5.07
N THR A 344 -19.80 -10.11 -5.56
CA THR A 344 -19.42 -8.69 -5.65
C THR A 344 -20.46 -7.87 -6.43
N ALA A 345 -21.02 -8.39 -7.53
CA ALA A 345 -22.09 -7.73 -8.29
C ALA A 345 -23.37 -7.52 -7.46
N GLU A 346 -23.77 -8.50 -6.66
CA GLU A 346 -24.97 -8.39 -5.82
C GLU A 346 -24.76 -7.39 -4.69
N ALA A 347 -23.57 -7.41 -4.08
CA ALA A 347 -23.15 -6.42 -3.09
C ALA A 347 -23.14 -5.01 -3.67
N ALA A 348 -22.60 -4.83 -4.89
CA ALA A 348 -22.57 -3.55 -5.58
C ALA A 348 -23.98 -3.00 -5.84
N VAL A 349 -24.90 -3.82 -6.35
CA VAL A 349 -26.29 -3.39 -6.56
C VAL A 349 -26.99 -3.02 -5.25
N LEU A 350 -26.75 -3.77 -4.18
CA LEU A 350 -27.31 -3.43 -2.87
C LEU A 350 -26.75 -2.11 -2.34
N LEU A 351 -25.43 -1.94 -2.39
CA LEU A 351 -24.75 -0.75 -1.88
C LEU A 351 -25.13 0.50 -2.68
N ASP A 352 -25.20 0.41 -4.01
CA ASP A 352 -25.64 1.51 -4.87
C ASP A 352 -27.05 2.00 -4.51
N ARG A 353 -27.98 1.06 -4.26
CA ARG A 353 -29.35 1.38 -3.80
C ARG A 353 -29.37 2.00 -2.41
N VAL A 354 -28.61 1.44 -1.47
CA VAL A 354 -28.63 1.92 -0.07
C VAL A 354 -27.94 3.28 0.05
N LEU A 355 -26.87 3.51 -0.72
CA LEU A 355 -26.14 4.77 -0.76
C LEU A 355 -26.81 5.80 -1.67
N SER A 356 -27.73 5.40 -2.55
CA SER A 356 -28.39 6.28 -3.52
C SER A 356 -27.37 7.11 -4.32
N VAL A 357 -26.38 6.43 -4.92
CA VAL A 357 -25.35 7.09 -5.73
C VAL A 357 -25.95 7.56 -7.05
N THR A 358 -25.52 8.72 -7.53
CA THR A 358 -25.97 9.27 -8.81
C THR A 358 -25.41 8.46 -9.98
N ASP A 359 -26.27 8.18 -10.96
CA ASP A 359 -25.86 7.43 -12.15
C ASP A 359 -24.78 8.15 -12.98
N VAL A 360 -23.77 7.37 -13.37
CA VAL A 360 -22.74 7.74 -14.36
C VAL A 360 -22.92 6.95 -15.66
N ASP A 361 -22.13 7.27 -16.70
CA ASP A 361 -22.16 6.51 -17.96
C ASP A 361 -21.49 5.14 -17.79
N ALA A 362 -22.31 4.10 -17.61
CA ALA A 362 -21.84 2.75 -17.34
C ALA A 362 -21.00 2.10 -18.46
N GLN A 363 -21.14 2.54 -19.72
CA GLN A 363 -20.38 1.95 -20.83
C GLN A 363 -18.87 2.17 -20.71
N THR A 364 -18.47 3.24 -20.02
CA THR A 364 -17.07 3.60 -19.85
C THR A 364 -16.41 2.83 -18.69
N PHE A 365 -17.20 2.41 -17.69
CA PHE A 365 -16.65 1.96 -16.40
C PHE A 365 -16.93 0.50 -16.04
N ALA A 366 -17.80 -0.19 -16.78
CA ALA A 366 -18.25 -1.54 -16.42
C ALA A 366 -18.52 -2.42 -17.65
N ALA A 367 -17.65 -2.38 -18.66
CA ALA A 367 -17.85 -3.08 -19.94
C ALA A 367 -17.99 -4.62 -19.78
N ASP A 368 -17.26 -5.20 -18.82
CA ASP A 368 -17.27 -6.65 -18.54
C ASP A 368 -18.26 -7.07 -17.44
N ALA A 369 -19.04 -6.12 -16.92
CA ALA A 369 -20.02 -6.39 -15.88
C ALA A 369 -21.28 -7.10 -16.42
N PRO A 370 -21.93 -7.96 -15.61
CA PRO A 370 -23.28 -8.43 -15.94
C PRO A 370 -24.23 -7.24 -16.14
N ALA A 371 -25.04 -7.27 -17.20
CA ALA A 371 -25.88 -6.13 -17.59
C ALA A 371 -26.82 -5.62 -16.48
N TRP A 372 -27.23 -6.48 -15.54
CA TRP A 372 -28.09 -6.11 -14.41
C TRP A 372 -27.35 -5.38 -13.28
N ALA A 373 -26.01 -5.49 -13.23
CA ALA A 373 -25.15 -4.89 -12.20
C ALA A 373 -24.26 -3.77 -12.75
N ALA A 374 -24.12 -3.65 -14.07
CA ALA A 374 -23.18 -2.73 -14.72
C ALA A 374 -23.35 -1.26 -14.26
N GLN A 375 -24.59 -0.78 -14.13
CA GLN A 375 -24.84 0.59 -13.67
C GLN A 375 -24.34 0.80 -12.23
N SER A 376 -24.72 -0.10 -11.31
CA SER A 376 -24.31 -0.01 -9.91
C SER A 376 -22.79 -0.16 -9.74
N ALA A 377 -22.16 -1.05 -10.52
CA ALA A 377 -20.70 -1.16 -10.53
C ALA A 377 -20.05 0.15 -10.99
N ALA A 378 -20.51 0.74 -12.09
CA ALA A 378 -19.99 2.02 -12.58
C ALA A 378 -20.14 3.15 -11.56
N ASN A 379 -21.31 3.25 -10.91
CA ASN A 379 -21.60 4.24 -9.88
C ASN A 379 -20.63 4.09 -8.70
N LEU A 380 -20.48 2.88 -8.16
CA LEU A 380 -19.64 2.61 -7.00
C LEU A 380 -18.15 2.72 -7.30
N SER A 381 -17.70 2.36 -8.50
CA SER A 381 -16.30 2.58 -8.91
C SER A 381 -15.98 4.07 -9.00
N THR A 382 -16.91 4.89 -9.49
CA THR A 382 -16.68 6.34 -9.62
C THR A 382 -16.59 7.06 -8.29
N CYS A 383 -17.28 6.58 -7.26
CA CYS A 383 -17.19 7.14 -5.90
C CYS A 383 -16.18 6.40 -5.00
N GLY A 384 -15.41 5.44 -5.54
CA GLY A 384 -14.34 4.73 -4.82
C GLY A 384 -14.83 3.67 -3.82
N VAL A 385 -16.12 3.30 -3.84
CA VAL A 385 -16.65 2.22 -2.99
C VAL A 385 -16.29 0.85 -3.53
N LEU A 386 -16.32 0.68 -4.86
CA LEU A 386 -15.92 -0.55 -5.54
C LEU A 386 -14.55 -0.32 -6.22
N PRO A 387 -13.56 -1.22 -6.03
CA PRO A 387 -12.32 -1.14 -6.78
C PRO A 387 -12.57 -1.30 -8.30
N ALA A 388 -11.85 -0.54 -9.13
CA ALA A 388 -12.05 -0.55 -10.59
C ALA A 388 -11.87 -1.95 -11.22
N GLU A 389 -10.93 -2.74 -10.70
CA GLU A 389 -10.58 -4.09 -11.18
C GLU A 389 -11.32 -5.21 -10.41
N ALA A 390 -12.41 -4.90 -9.71
CA ALA A 390 -13.11 -5.89 -8.88
C ALA A 390 -13.78 -7.00 -9.71
N GLY A 391 -13.50 -8.26 -9.36
CA GLY A 391 -14.15 -9.43 -9.94
C GLY A 391 -15.63 -9.52 -9.58
N LEU A 392 -16.52 -9.05 -10.48
CA LEU A 392 -17.95 -8.91 -10.19
C LEU A 392 -18.70 -10.23 -9.98
N THR A 393 -18.24 -11.33 -10.58
CA THR A 393 -18.88 -12.65 -10.46
C THR A 393 -18.37 -13.48 -9.29
N GLU A 394 -17.34 -13.01 -8.60
CA GLU A 394 -16.72 -13.71 -7.47
C GLU A 394 -17.54 -13.52 -6.20
N THR A 395 -17.50 -14.51 -5.32
CA THR A 395 -18.13 -14.42 -3.99
C THR A 395 -17.25 -13.63 -3.04
N LEU A 396 -17.85 -12.76 -2.25
CA LEU A 396 -17.12 -11.95 -1.28
C LEU A 396 -16.68 -12.78 -0.07
N THR A 397 -15.40 -12.62 0.27
CA THR A 397 -14.91 -12.89 1.61
C THR A 397 -15.35 -11.80 2.59
N ARG A 398 -15.26 -12.08 3.89
CA ARG A 398 -15.61 -11.13 4.94
C ARG A 398 -14.67 -9.94 4.98
N GLY A 399 -13.40 -10.14 4.64
CA GLY A 399 -12.41 -9.09 4.49
C GLY A 399 -12.75 -8.11 3.38
N GLU A 400 -13.12 -8.62 2.20
CA GLU A 400 -13.52 -7.79 1.05
C GLU A 400 -14.84 -7.06 1.34
N ALA A 401 -15.84 -7.76 1.90
CA ALA A 401 -17.08 -7.15 2.34
C ALA A 401 -16.83 -6.01 3.34
N ALA A 402 -15.87 -6.18 4.26
CA ALA A 402 -15.49 -5.13 5.21
C ALA A 402 -14.91 -3.90 4.51
N GLN A 403 -14.05 -4.10 3.51
CA GLN A 403 -13.46 -3.01 2.74
C GLN A 403 -14.53 -2.23 1.97
N LEU A 404 -15.47 -2.92 1.31
CA LEU A 404 -16.60 -2.27 0.63
C LEU A 404 -17.46 -1.45 1.58
N LEU A 405 -17.81 -2.02 2.74
CA LEU A 405 -18.62 -1.34 3.76
C LEU A 405 -17.87 -0.17 4.41
N CYS A 406 -16.56 -0.29 4.62
CA CYS A 406 -15.72 0.80 5.11
C CYS A 406 -15.70 1.96 4.12
N ALA A 407 -15.51 1.69 2.82
CA ALA A 407 -15.55 2.71 1.79
C ALA A 407 -16.95 3.36 1.67
N ALA A 408 -18.01 2.57 1.86
CA ALA A 408 -19.38 3.10 1.93
C ALA A 408 -19.58 4.06 3.11
N LEU A 409 -19.04 3.74 4.29
CA LEU A 409 -19.04 4.63 5.47
C LEU A 409 -18.25 5.91 5.19
N ASP A 410 -17.06 5.80 4.58
CA ASP A 410 -16.24 6.97 4.22
C ASP A 410 -16.98 7.91 3.25
N LEU A 411 -17.73 7.36 2.28
CA LEU A 411 -18.58 8.13 1.38
C LEU A 411 -19.75 8.83 2.09
N LEU A 412 -20.35 8.18 3.10
CA LEU A 412 -21.42 8.77 3.90
C LEU A 412 -20.88 9.93 4.77
N ASP A 413 -19.74 9.73 5.42
CA ASP A 413 -19.05 10.77 6.20
C ASP A 413 -18.68 11.98 5.32
N SER A 414 -18.25 11.75 4.07
CA SER A 414 -17.89 12.83 3.15
C SER A 414 -19.10 13.69 2.74
N ARG A 415 -20.29 13.08 2.66
CA ARG A 415 -21.55 13.80 2.37
C ARG A 415 -21.99 14.66 3.55
N ASP A 416 -21.86 14.15 4.77
CA ASP A 416 -22.26 14.88 5.99
C ASP A 416 -21.32 16.06 6.31
N THR A 417 -20.06 15.97 5.91
CA THR A 417 -19.05 17.03 6.09
C THR A 417 -19.11 18.13 5.02
N GLY A 418 -19.95 17.99 4.00
CA GLY A 418 -20.29 19.06 3.06
C GLY A 418 -19.25 19.32 1.98
N TRP A 419 -18.53 18.30 1.52
CA TRP A 419 -17.80 18.36 0.25
C TRP A 419 -18.52 17.54 -0.83
N PHE A 420 -19.59 18.15 -1.35
CA PHE A 420 -20.02 18.18 -2.75
C PHE A 420 -20.79 19.48 -3.00
#